data_AF-A0A355SYC5-F1
#
_entry.id   AF-A0A355SYC5-F1
#
_cell.length_a   1.000
_cell.length_b   1.000
_cell.length_c   1.000
_cell.angle_alpha   90.00
_cell.angle_beta   90.00
_cell.angle_gamma   90.00
#
_symmetry.space_group_name_H-M   'P 1'
#
loop_
_entity.id
_entity.type
_entity.pdbx_description
1 polymer ?
#
loop_
_entity_poly.entity_id
_entity_poly.type
_entity_poly.pdbx_seq_one_letter_code
_entity_poly.pdbx_strand_id
1 'polypeptide(L)'
;FADASTGSHSPALVRQGQIGQLIASKPVNRRRILEEAAGITGLHTRRHEAELRLKAAETNLTRLDDVVVQIETQLAGLKRQARQATRYRNLSGHIRRAEATVLHMKWANATETLGEEEKRLTETDARVAELTQLAAAASTAQAQASEKLPELRDAEAHAAAGLHRLTVARENLDAEEAR
;
A
#
# COMPACT_ATOMS: atom_id res chain seq x y z
N PHE A 1 -20.56 -41.78 61.63
CA PHE A 1 -21.35 -42.24 62.79
C PHE A 1 -22.55 -43.02 62.29
N ALA A 2 -22.36 -44.29 61.90
CA ALA A 2 -23.43 -45.25 61.60
C ALA A 2 -22.82 -46.64 61.29
N ASP A 3 -21.92 -47.12 62.14
CA ASP A 3 -21.60 -48.56 62.16
C ASP A 3 -21.14 -48.92 63.56
N ALA A 4 -22.11 -48.88 64.48
CA ALA A 4 -21.92 -49.55 65.77
C ALA A 4 -21.81 -51.04 65.43
N SER A 5 -20.62 -51.56 65.68
CA SER A 5 -20.11 -52.89 65.41
C SER A 5 -20.88 -53.99 66.16
N THR A 6 -22.16 -54.18 65.86
CA THR A 6 -23.00 -55.28 66.36
C THR A 6 -23.06 -56.38 65.31
N GLY A 7 -21.92 -56.99 65.03
CA GLY A 7 -21.79 -58.13 64.14
C GLY A 7 -20.73 -59.10 64.65
N SER A 8 -20.60 -60.26 64.02
CA SER A 8 -19.63 -61.30 64.39
C SER A 8 -18.15 -60.86 64.34
N HIS A 9 -17.88 -59.66 63.82
CA HIS A 9 -16.58 -58.98 63.76
C HIS A 9 -16.47 -57.80 64.74
N SER A 10 -17.34 -57.71 65.74
CA SER A 10 -17.26 -56.66 66.76
C SER A 10 -15.91 -56.69 67.49
N PRO A 11 -15.20 -55.55 67.61
CA PRO A 11 -13.97 -55.47 68.40
C PRO A 11 -14.21 -55.75 69.90
N ALA A 12 -15.47 -55.76 70.35
CA ALA A 12 -15.86 -56.11 71.72
C ALA A 12 -15.96 -57.64 71.98
N LEU A 13 -15.83 -58.50 70.96
CA LEU A 13 -15.93 -59.97 71.08
C LEU A 13 -14.57 -60.64 70.82
N VAL A 14 -14.06 -61.37 71.81
CA VAL A 14 -12.77 -62.08 71.73
C VAL A 14 -13.01 -63.58 71.52
N ARG A 15 -12.60 -64.11 70.36
CA ARG A 15 -12.63 -65.54 70.05
C ARG A 15 -11.38 -66.26 70.58
N GLN A 16 -11.50 -67.54 70.91
CA GLN A 16 -10.37 -68.35 71.41
C GLN A 16 -9.22 -68.38 70.38
N GLY A 17 -8.00 -68.04 70.81
CA GLY A 17 -6.81 -67.96 69.95
C GLY A 17 -6.59 -66.62 69.21
N GLN A 18 -7.55 -65.69 69.24
CA GLN A 18 -7.47 -64.40 68.54
C GLN A 18 -6.36 -63.49 69.10
N ILE A 19 -6.12 -63.51 70.42
CA ILE A 19 -5.04 -62.73 71.05
C ILE A 19 -3.67 -63.23 70.58
N GLY A 20 -3.47 -64.54 70.49
CA GLY A 20 -2.23 -65.14 69.98
C GLY A 20 -1.99 -64.79 68.50
N GLN A 21 -3.05 -64.83 67.68
CA GLN A 21 -2.98 -64.41 66.27
C GLN A 21 -2.68 -62.91 66.12
N LEU A 22 -3.21 -62.05 66.99
CA LEU A 22 -2.91 -60.61 67.00
C LEU A 22 -1.43 -60.35 67.36
N ILE A 23 -0.89 -61.06 68.36
CA ILE A 23 0.51 -60.95 68.78
C ILE A 23 1.48 -61.50 67.71
N ALA A 24 1.08 -62.54 66.97
CA ALA A 24 1.85 -63.09 65.85
C ALA A 24 1.67 -62.31 64.54
N SER A 25 0.66 -61.44 64.44
CA SER A 25 0.38 -60.68 63.22
C SER A 25 1.47 -59.65 62.92
N LYS A 26 1.71 -59.41 61.63
CA LYS A 26 2.62 -58.36 61.16
C LYS A 26 2.18 -57.00 61.71
N PRO A 27 3.12 -56.09 62.07
CA PRO A 27 2.81 -54.80 62.68
C PRO A 27 1.74 -53.97 61.95
N VAL A 28 1.71 -54.01 60.62
CA VAL A 28 0.72 -53.31 59.79
C VAL A 28 -0.70 -53.83 60.03
N ASN A 29 -0.87 -55.15 60.10
CA ASN A 29 -2.17 -55.78 60.34
C ASN A 29 -2.66 -55.52 61.77
N ARG A 30 -1.74 -55.54 62.74
CA ARG A 30 -2.04 -55.21 64.14
C ARG A 30 -2.49 -53.76 64.30
N ARG A 31 -1.80 -52.82 63.65
CA ARG A 31 -2.13 -51.39 63.67
C ARG A 31 -3.55 -51.14 63.17
N ARG A 32 -3.94 -51.75 62.04
CA ARG A 32 -5.29 -51.61 61.47
C ARG A 32 -6.39 -52.01 62.45
N ILE A 33 -6.19 -53.11 63.19
CA ILE A 33 -7.15 -53.61 64.19
C ILE A 33 -7.23 -52.65 65.40
N LEU A 34 -6.09 -52.11 65.85
CA LEU A 34 -6.05 -51.13 66.94
C LEU A 34 -6.70 -49.80 66.54
N GLU A 35 -6.49 -49.33 65.32
CA GLU A 35 -7.11 -48.11 64.77
C GLU A 35 -8.64 -48.24 64.61
N GLU A 36 -9.09 -49.44 64.23
CA GLU A 36 -10.51 -49.78 64.12
C GLU A 36 -11.17 -49.85 65.50
N ALA A 37 -10.51 -50.49 66.48
CA ALA A 37 -10.97 -50.53 67.87
C ALA A 37 -11.00 -49.14 68.53
N ALA A 38 -10.06 -48.26 68.17
CA ALA A 38 -10.03 -46.87 68.63
C ALA A 38 -10.99 -45.94 67.86
N GLY A 39 -11.66 -46.42 66.80
CA GLY A 39 -12.60 -45.65 65.99
C GLY A 39 -11.96 -44.54 65.14
N ILE A 40 -10.64 -44.56 64.95
CA ILE A 40 -9.89 -43.50 64.26
C ILE A 40 -9.65 -43.78 62.76
N THR A 41 -9.93 -45.01 62.29
CA THR A 41 -9.73 -45.41 60.88
C THR A 41 -10.41 -44.45 59.90
N GLY A 42 -11.67 -44.06 60.14
CA GLY A 42 -12.41 -43.14 59.26
C GLY A 42 -11.89 -41.70 59.29
N LEU A 43 -11.17 -41.28 60.34
CA LEU A 43 -10.49 -39.98 60.38
C LEU A 43 -9.23 -40.02 59.51
N HIS A 44 -8.43 -41.10 59.61
CA HIS A 44 -7.24 -41.28 58.79
C HIS A 44 -7.56 -41.36 57.29
N THR A 45 -8.61 -42.08 56.91
CA THR A 45 -9.05 -42.16 55.50
C THR A 45 -9.49 -40.78 54.96
N ARG A 46 -10.31 -40.03 55.72
CA ARG A 46 -10.75 -38.68 55.31
C ARG A 46 -9.59 -37.70 55.21
N ARG A 47 -8.63 -37.77 56.14
CA ARG A 47 -7.39 -36.97 56.09
C ARG A 47 -6.59 -37.29 54.83
N HIS A 48 -6.38 -38.58 54.52
CA HIS A 48 -5.64 -38.99 53.34
C HIS A 48 -6.31 -38.56 52.04
N GLU A 49 -7.63 -38.67 51.94
CA GLU A 49 -8.41 -38.20 50.78
C GLU A 49 -8.33 -36.68 50.62
N ALA A 50 -8.40 -35.92 51.73
CA ALA A 50 -8.21 -34.48 51.70
C ALA A 50 -6.79 -34.08 51.27
N GLU A 51 -5.75 -34.79 51.75
CA GLU A 51 -4.36 -34.58 51.33
C GLU A 51 -4.17 -34.87 49.84
N LEU A 52 -4.79 -35.94 49.31
CA LEU A 52 -4.77 -36.25 47.87
C LEU A 52 -5.44 -35.15 47.04
N ARG A 53 -6.62 -34.68 47.48
CA ARG A 53 -7.33 -33.57 46.83
C ARG A 53 -6.52 -32.27 46.86
N LEU A 54 -5.88 -31.97 47.97
CA LEU A 54 -5.03 -30.78 48.11
C LEU A 54 -3.85 -30.84 47.14
N LYS A 55 -3.13 -31.97 47.07
CA LYS A 55 -2.02 -32.15 46.13
C LYS A 55 -2.46 -32.05 44.67
N ALA A 56 -3.63 -32.58 44.33
CA ALA A 56 -4.20 -32.45 43.00
C ALA A 56 -4.54 -30.98 42.67
N ALA A 57 -5.07 -30.23 43.63
CA ALA A 57 -5.35 -28.81 43.47
C ALA A 57 -4.06 -27.98 43.30
N GLU A 58 -3.02 -28.25 44.11
CA GLU A 58 -1.71 -27.61 44.00
C GLU A 58 -1.10 -27.84 42.60
N THR A 59 -1.14 -29.09 42.11
CA THR A 59 -0.66 -29.42 40.75
C THR A 59 -1.43 -28.66 39.66
N ASN A 60 -2.75 -28.53 39.83
CA ASN A 60 -3.57 -27.77 38.89
C ASN A 60 -3.27 -26.27 38.92
N LEU A 61 -2.97 -25.70 40.09
CA LEU A 61 -2.55 -24.30 40.22
C LEU A 61 -1.23 -24.05 39.52
N THR A 62 -0.23 -24.91 39.71
CA THR A 62 1.05 -24.79 38.98
C THR A 62 0.85 -24.81 37.46
N ARG A 63 0.00 -25.71 36.96
CA ARG A 63 -0.34 -25.75 35.53
C ARG A 63 -1.08 -24.48 35.06
N LEU A 64 -1.93 -23.91 35.91
CA LEU A 64 -2.63 -22.66 35.60
C LEU A 64 -1.62 -21.51 35.48
N ASP A 65 -0.66 -21.42 36.40
CA ASP A 65 0.40 -20.40 36.36
C ASP A 65 1.21 -20.49 35.06
N ASP A 66 1.58 -21.71 34.63
CA ASP A 66 2.28 -21.91 33.35
C ASP A 66 1.44 -21.42 32.15
N VAL A 67 0.14 -21.70 32.15
CA VAL A 67 -0.78 -21.25 31.10
C VAL A 67 -0.91 -19.72 31.11
N VAL A 68 -0.98 -19.10 32.29
CA VAL A 68 -1.03 -17.64 32.43
C VAL A 68 0.23 -17.01 31.81
N VAL A 69 1.42 -17.51 32.15
CA VAL A 69 2.69 -17.02 31.59
C VAL A 69 2.72 -17.17 30.06
N GLN A 70 2.22 -18.28 29.53
CA GLN A 70 2.13 -18.48 28.08
C GLN A 70 1.19 -17.45 27.42
N ILE A 71 0.01 -17.21 28.01
CA ILE A 71 -0.95 -16.23 27.49
C ILE A 71 -0.39 -14.81 27.55
N GLU A 72 0.31 -14.45 28.63
CA GLU A 72 0.98 -13.15 28.75
C GLU A 72 2.02 -12.93 27.65
N THR A 73 2.80 -13.97 27.33
CA THR A 73 3.78 -13.94 26.25
C THR A 73 3.10 -13.75 24.89
N GLN A 74 2.02 -14.48 24.63
CA GLN A 74 1.22 -14.33 23.39
C GLN A 74 0.62 -12.92 23.29
N LEU A 75 0.06 -12.41 24.39
CA LEU A 75 -0.51 -11.06 24.47
C LEU A 75 0.54 -9.98 24.19
N ALA A 76 1.75 -10.13 24.73
CA ALA A 76 2.86 -9.22 24.45
C ALA A 76 3.23 -9.22 22.95
N GLY A 77 3.25 -10.40 22.32
CA GLY A 77 3.43 -10.55 20.88
C GLY A 77 2.35 -9.83 20.06
N LEU A 78 1.08 -10.08 20.38
CA LEU A 78 -0.07 -9.45 19.72
C LEU A 78 -0.07 -7.93 19.88
N LYS A 79 0.30 -7.41 21.07
CA LYS A 79 0.44 -5.96 21.30
C LYS A 79 1.51 -5.34 20.40
N ARG A 80 2.64 -6.02 20.19
CA ARG A 80 3.69 -5.56 19.26
C ARG A 80 3.20 -5.56 17.81
N GLN A 81 2.55 -6.64 17.39
CA GLN A 81 1.97 -6.76 16.04
C GLN A 81 0.91 -5.68 15.78
N ALA A 82 0.02 -5.42 16.73
CA ALA A 82 -0.98 -4.36 16.62
C ALA A 82 -0.35 -2.97 16.45
N ARG A 83 0.69 -2.66 17.24
CA ARG A 83 1.45 -1.40 17.10
C ARG A 83 2.09 -1.28 15.72
N GLN A 84 2.70 -2.36 15.22
CA GLN A 84 3.30 -2.38 13.88
C GLN A 84 2.26 -2.17 12.78
N ALA A 85 1.12 -2.85 12.86
CA ALA A 85 0.02 -2.69 11.91
C ALA A 85 -0.56 -1.27 11.89
N THR A 86 -0.73 -0.64 13.06
CA THR A 86 -1.17 0.76 13.16
C THR A 86 -0.15 1.71 12.55
N ARG A 87 1.15 1.53 12.86
CA ARG A 87 2.23 2.33 12.23
C ARG A 87 2.24 2.18 10.72
N TYR A 88 2.11 0.95 10.22
CA TYR A 88 2.03 0.68 8.79
C TYR A 88 0.84 1.41 8.14
N ARG A 89 -0.38 1.25 8.68
CA ARG A 89 -1.56 1.92 8.12
C ARG A 89 -1.40 3.44 8.07
N ASN A 90 -0.86 4.04 9.12
CA ASN A 90 -0.61 5.48 9.15
C ASN A 90 0.40 5.88 8.08
N LEU A 91 1.56 5.20 8.02
CA LEU A 91 2.61 5.50 7.05
C LEU A 91 2.12 5.30 5.61
N SER A 92 1.42 4.20 5.31
CA SER A 92 0.80 3.96 4.01
C SER A 92 -0.22 5.04 3.64
N GLY A 93 -0.98 5.55 4.62
CA GLY A 93 -1.88 6.69 4.42
C GLY A 93 -1.13 7.99 4.11
N HIS A 94 0.02 8.24 4.74
CA HIS A 94 0.88 9.38 4.41
C HIS A 94 1.50 9.25 3.02
N ILE A 95 2.03 8.07 2.68
CA ILE A 95 2.62 7.77 1.35
C ILE A 95 1.57 7.99 0.26
N ARG A 96 0.39 7.37 0.38
CA ARG A 96 -0.68 7.50 -0.63
C ARG A 96 -1.11 8.94 -0.84
N ARG A 97 -1.18 9.74 0.23
CA ARG A 97 -1.50 11.18 0.12
C ARG A 97 -0.39 11.94 -0.61
N ALA A 98 0.87 11.70 -0.24
CA ALA A 98 2.00 12.35 -0.90
C ALA A 98 2.08 11.98 -2.40
N GLU A 99 1.91 10.71 -2.74
CA GLU A 99 1.87 10.23 -4.12
C GLU A 99 0.74 10.89 -4.92
N ALA A 100 -0.47 10.94 -4.35
CA ALA A 100 -1.61 11.60 -4.98
C ALA A 100 -1.35 13.09 -5.22
N THR A 101 -0.76 13.80 -4.26
CA THR A 101 -0.39 15.20 -4.41
C THR A 101 0.62 15.41 -5.53
N VAL A 102 1.68 14.58 -5.58
CA VAL A 102 2.70 14.67 -6.65
C VAL A 102 2.10 14.40 -8.02
N LEU A 103 1.26 13.37 -8.15
CA LEU A 103 0.58 13.05 -9.40
C LEU A 103 -0.35 14.19 -9.84
N HIS A 104 -1.10 14.78 -8.91
CA HIS A 104 -1.96 15.91 -9.19
C HIS A 104 -1.18 17.14 -9.66
N MET A 105 -0.06 17.47 -9.00
CA MET A 105 0.81 18.58 -9.43
C MET A 105 1.38 18.36 -10.83
N LYS A 106 1.84 17.13 -11.13
CA LYS A 106 2.33 16.78 -12.48
C LYS A 106 1.23 16.91 -13.53
N TRP A 107 0.03 16.43 -13.23
CA TRP A 107 -1.13 16.53 -14.12
C TRP A 107 -1.53 17.98 -14.36
N ALA A 108 -1.59 18.80 -13.31
CA ALA A 108 -1.94 20.22 -13.41
C ALA A 108 -0.92 20.97 -14.30
N ASN A 109 0.38 20.77 -14.05
CA ASN A 109 1.43 21.37 -14.87
C ASN A 109 1.35 20.91 -16.33
N ALA A 110 1.15 19.61 -16.58
CA ALA A 110 1.01 19.09 -17.94
C ALA A 110 -0.22 19.67 -18.66
N THR A 111 -1.32 19.89 -17.94
CA THR A 111 -2.55 20.47 -18.48
C THR A 111 -2.36 21.95 -18.83
N GLU A 112 -1.65 22.68 -17.98
CA GLU A 112 -1.29 24.08 -18.23
C GLU A 112 -0.39 24.20 -19.47
N THR A 113 0.70 23.42 -19.53
CA THR A 113 1.60 23.39 -20.69
C THR A 113 0.85 23.00 -21.96
N LEU A 114 -0.06 22.02 -21.90
CA LEU A 114 -0.87 21.65 -23.06
C LEU A 114 -1.70 22.83 -23.56
N GLY A 115 -2.37 23.55 -22.66
CA GLY A 115 -3.18 24.71 -23.03
C GLY A 115 -2.35 25.87 -23.62
N GLU A 116 -1.11 26.07 -23.15
CA GLU A 116 -0.18 27.05 -23.71
C GLU A 116 0.28 26.66 -25.12
N GLU A 117 0.67 25.39 -25.31
CA GLU A 117 1.12 24.91 -26.61
C GLU A 117 -0.02 24.85 -27.64
N GLU A 118 -1.25 24.51 -27.23
CA GLU A 118 -2.44 24.61 -28.08
C GLU A 118 -2.67 26.03 -28.57
N LYS A 119 -2.57 27.03 -27.68
CA LYS A 119 -2.67 28.45 -28.07
C LYS A 119 -1.57 28.83 -29.05
N ARG A 120 -0.32 28.50 -28.75
CA ARG A 120 0.81 28.78 -29.65
C ARG A 120 0.65 28.13 -31.01
N LEU A 121 0.12 26.90 -31.07
CA LEU A 121 -0.19 26.22 -32.32
C LEU A 121 -1.23 27.00 -33.11
N THR A 122 -2.34 27.39 -32.49
CA THR A 122 -3.40 28.16 -33.19
C THR A 122 -2.90 29.51 -33.73
N GLU A 123 -2.06 30.22 -32.99
CA GLU A 123 -1.45 31.48 -33.43
C GLU A 123 -0.49 31.24 -34.61
N THR A 124 0.30 30.17 -34.55
CA THR A 124 1.25 29.81 -35.61
C THR A 124 0.50 29.40 -36.88
N ASP A 125 -0.56 28.60 -36.78
CA ASP A 125 -1.39 28.19 -37.91
C ASP A 125 -2.05 29.40 -38.59
N ALA A 126 -2.58 30.34 -37.80
CA ALA A 126 -3.13 31.59 -38.33
C ALA A 126 -2.06 32.40 -39.09
N ARG A 127 -0.85 32.48 -38.55
CA ARG A 127 0.25 33.20 -39.20
C ARG A 127 0.72 32.52 -40.48
N VAL A 128 0.80 31.18 -40.50
CA VAL A 128 1.13 30.41 -41.71
C VAL A 128 0.07 30.61 -42.79
N ALA A 129 -1.21 30.61 -42.42
CA ALA A 129 -2.31 30.86 -43.36
C ALA A 129 -2.21 32.26 -43.98
N GLU A 130 -1.99 33.29 -43.16
CA GLU A 130 -1.81 34.67 -43.61
C GLU A 130 -0.62 34.81 -44.58
N LEU A 131 0.55 34.28 -44.20
CA LEU A 131 1.75 34.35 -45.03
C LEU A 131 1.60 33.58 -46.35
N THR A 132 0.86 32.47 -46.33
CA THR A 132 0.56 31.69 -47.53
C THR A 132 -0.32 32.48 -48.50
N GLN A 133 -1.32 33.20 -48.00
CA GLN A 133 -2.17 34.08 -48.82
C GLN A 133 -1.36 35.23 -49.42
N LEU A 134 -0.49 35.86 -48.62
CA LEU A 134 0.39 36.93 -49.11
C LEU A 134 1.36 36.43 -50.18
N ALA A 135 1.97 35.26 -49.99
CA ALA A 135 2.86 34.64 -50.97
C ALA A 135 2.14 34.32 -52.29
N ALA A 136 0.91 33.79 -52.22
CA ALA A 136 0.09 33.51 -53.40
C ALA A 136 -0.28 34.80 -54.17
N ALA A 137 -0.65 35.86 -53.45
CA ALA A 137 -0.96 37.15 -54.05
C ALA A 137 0.28 37.78 -54.71
N ALA A 138 1.43 37.75 -54.04
CA ALA A 138 2.69 38.24 -54.59
C ALA A 138 3.12 37.45 -55.84
N SER A 139 2.99 36.13 -55.82
CA SER A 139 3.27 35.27 -56.98
C SER A 139 2.35 35.59 -58.16
N THR A 140 1.06 35.83 -57.91
CA THR A 140 0.11 36.24 -58.94
C THR A 140 0.47 37.60 -59.53
N ALA A 141 0.79 38.59 -58.69
CA ALA A 141 1.21 39.91 -59.13
C ALA A 141 2.51 39.85 -59.95
N GLN A 142 3.48 39.03 -59.52
CA GLN A 142 4.71 38.78 -60.27
C GLN A 142 4.43 38.18 -61.65
N ALA A 143 3.55 37.18 -61.74
CA ALA A 143 3.17 36.54 -63.00
C ALA A 143 2.52 37.55 -63.95
N GLN A 144 1.56 38.35 -63.47
CA GLN A 144 0.90 39.39 -64.26
C GLN A 144 1.87 40.48 -64.74
N ALA A 145 2.83 40.89 -63.90
CA ALA A 145 3.86 41.86 -64.29
C ALA A 145 4.81 41.26 -65.34
N SER A 146 5.17 39.99 -65.19
CA SER A 146 6.05 39.28 -66.13
C SER A 146 5.38 39.06 -67.48
N GLU A 147 4.06 38.85 -67.52
CA GLU A 147 3.28 38.72 -68.75
C GLU A 147 3.22 40.03 -69.55
N LYS A 148 3.14 41.19 -68.88
CA LYS A 148 3.09 42.52 -69.53
C LYS A 148 4.46 43.03 -69.98
N LEU A 149 5.54 42.49 -69.42
CA LEU A 149 6.89 42.98 -69.65
C LEU A 149 7.37 42.89 -71.12
N PRO A 150 7.07 41.82 -71.89
CA PRO A 150 7.44 41.73 -73.30
C PRO A 150 6.81 42.85 -74.14
N GLU A 151 5.51 43.11 -74.01
CA GLU A 151 4.83 44.16 -74.78
C GLU A 151 5.41 45.55 -74.51
N LEU A 152 5.75 45.84 -73.25
CA LEU A 152 6.39 47.11 -72.88
C LEU A 152 7.81 47.22 -73.44
N ARG A 153 8.58 46.12 -73.44
CA ARG A 153 9.92 46.07 -74.05
C ARG A 153 9.86 46.24 -75.56
N ASP A 154 8.89 45.64 -76.22
CA ASP A 154 8.67 45.80 -77.66
C ASP A 154 8.29 47.25 -77.98
N ALA A 155 7.38 47.85 -77.20
CA ALA A 155 7.01 49.26 -77.36
C ALA A 155 8.19 50.21 -77.13
N GLU A 156 9.01 49.96 -76.11
CA GLU A 156 10.27 50.69 -75.86
C GLU A 156 11.22 50.58 -77.06
N ALA A 157 11.46 49.37 -77.57
CA ALA A 157 12.34 49.13 -78.71
C ALA A 157 11.84 49.86 -79.98
N HIS A 158 10.53 49.84 -80.25
CA HIS A 158 9.93 50.57 -81.36
C HIS A 158 10.09 52.08 -81.22
N ALA A 159 9.83 52.63 -80.03
CA ALA A 159 9.99 54.05 -79.74
C ALA A 159 11.47 54.49 -79.86
N ALA A 160 12.41 53.70 -79.34
CA ALA A 160 13.85 53.94 -79.43
C ALA A 160 14.33 53.93 -80.89
N ALA A 161 13.87 52.97 -81.70
CA ALA A 161 14.18 52.93 -83.13
C ALA A 161 13.59 54.13 -83.90
N GLY A 162 12.39 54.58 -83.52
CA GLY A 162 11.78 55.81 -84.04
C GLY A 162 12.59 57.05 -83.72
N LEU A 163 12.98 57.21 -82.45
CA LEU A 163 13.83 58.31 -81.98
C LEU A 163 15.16 58.33 -82.72
N HIS A 164 15.85 57.19 -82.83
CA HIS A 164 17.12 57.10 -83.53
C HIS A 164 17.02 57.57 -84.98
N ARG A 165 15.97 57.15 -85.70
CA ARG A 165 15.70 57.62 -87.08
C ARG A 165 15.53 59.13 -87.16
N LEU A 166 14.75 59.72 -86.25
CA LEU A 166 14.53 61.17 -86.20
C LEU A 166 15.81 61.94 -85.86
N THR A 167 16.63 61.42 -84.94
CA THR A 167 17.93 62.01 -84.60
C THR A 167 18.86 62.03 -85.81
N VAL A 168 18.99 60.90 -86.52
CA VAL A 168 19.81 60.82 -87.74
C VAL A 168 19.29 61.76 -88.83
N ALA A 169 17.96 61.84 -89.01
CA ALA A 169 17.36 62.76 -89.98
C ALA A 169 17.66 64.23 -89.65
N ARG A 170 17.58 64.60 -88.36
CA ARG A 170 17.95 65.93 -87.88
C ARG A 170 19.44 66.21 -88.13
N GLU A 171 20.33 65.29 -87.76
CA GLU A 171 21.78 65.45 -87.98
C GLU A 171 22.13 65.62 -89.46
N ASN A 172 21.44 64.92 -90.36
CA ASN A 172 21.62 65.09 -91.79
C ASN A 172 21.14 66.46 -92.28
N LEU A 173 19.97 66.94 -91.81
CA LEU A 173 19.46 68.28 -92.13
C LEU A 173 20.40 69.38 -91.60
N ASP A 174 20.87 69.27 -90.36
CA ASP A 174 21.83 70.19 -89.76
C ASP A 174 23.14 70.23 -90.58
N ALA A 175 23.59 69.08 -91.11
CA ALA A 175 24.76 68.98 -91.97
C ALA A 175 24.54 69.53 -93.39
N GLU A 176 23.30 69.51 -93.90
CA GLU A 176 22.93 70.15 -95.16
C GLU A 176 22.85 71.68 -95.03
N GLU A 177 22.32 72.20 -93.92
CA GLU A 177 22.26 73.65 -93.64
C GLU A 177 23.65 74.27 -93.40
N ALA A 178 24.64 73.48 -92.97
CA ALA A 178 26.00 73.94 -92.72
C ALA A 178 26.91 73.98 -93.98
N ARG A 179 26.41 73.57 -95.16
CA ARG A 179 27.12 73.67 -96.46
C ARG A 179 26.74 74.93 -97.23
#